data_AF-A0A9P5PIE9-F1
#
_entry.id   AF-A0A9P5PIE9-F1
#
_cell.length_a   1.000
_cell.length_b   1.000
_cell.length_c   1.000
_cell.angle_alpha   90.00
_cell.angle_beta   90.00
_cell.angle_gamma   90.00
#
_symmetry.space_group_name_H-M   'P 1'
#
loop_
_entity.id
_entity.type
_entity.pdbx_description
1 polymer ?
#
loop_
_entity_poly.entity_id
_entity_poly.type
_entity_poly.pdbx_seq_one_letter_code
_entity_poly.pdbx_strand_id
1 'polypeptide(L)'
;MANSLAIQDATVRSAFVALFLQWGTTGAIIFVAYRTPAVELGCSSGSHLIYGIVATVSWLVLVFSNLVSHEIMQRLEVQDKRSTRSLSGLAVITRLKGKAPAIVNAAWLIACSVMEDIGTLQTCCRCATDAFQFHENGWTSVFKDVSDLGNVAEGTWIGGFLWSITVCIVVAAIFAYRVNGEQISLD
;
A
#
# COMPACT_ATOMS: atom_id res chain seq x y z
N MET A 1 2.68 -11.22 31.60
CA MET A 1 1.62 -11.56 30.63
C MET A 1 0.70 -10.38 30.30
N ALA A 2 0.11 -9.65 31.25
CA ALA A 2 -0.78 -8.51 30.94
C ALA A 2 -0.11 -7.39 30.10
N ASN A 3 1.12 -6.97 30.45
CA ASN A 3 1.85 -5.91 29.72
C ASN A 3 2.21 -6.33 28.28
N SER A 4 2.52 -7.62 28.09
CA SER A 4 2.82 -8.22 26.79
C SER A 4 1.63 -8.17 25.84
N LEU A 5 0.44 -8.48 26.36
CA LEU A 5 -0.79 -8.50 25.57
C LEU A 5 -1.22 -7.08 25.19
N ALA A 6 -1.03 -6.09 26.08
CA ALA A 6 -1.27 -4.68 25.77
C ALA A 6 -0.35 -4.13 24.67
N ILE A 7 0.94 -4.51 24.67
CA ILE A 7 1.90 -4.11 23.64
C ILE A 7 1.54 -4.72 22.28
N GLN A 8 1.07 -5.97 22.27
CA GLN A 8 0.65 -6.66 21.05
C GLN A 8 -0.62 -6.04 20.46
N ASP A 9 -1.61 -5.71 21.29
CA ASP A 9 -2.82 -4.98 20.85
C ASP A 9 -2.47 -3.62 20.23
N ALA A 10 -1.59 -2.85 20.85
CA ALA A 10 -1.14 -1.57 20.32
C ALA A 10 -0.42 -1.70 18.96
N THR A 11 0.40 -2.75 18.81
CA THR A 11 1.13 -3.04 17.55
C THR A 11 0.16 -3.42 16.44
N VAL A 12 -0.82 -4.27 16.72
CA VAL A 12 -1.82 -4.70 15.73
C VAL A 12 -2.72 -3.53 15.34
N ARG A 13 -3.17 -2.72 16.30
CA ARG A 13 -4.00 -1.53 16.02
C ARG A 13 -3.28 -0.51 15.15
N SER A 14 -2.01 -0.20 15.43
CA SER A 14 -1.24 0.72 14.58
C SER A 14 -1.00 0.15 13.19
N ALA A 15 -0.77 -1.16 13.07
CA ALA A 15 -0.63 -1.84 11.78
C ALA A 15 -1.92 -1.76 10.94
N PHE A 16 -3.10 -1.89 11.55
CA PHE A 16 -4.40 -1.72 10.86
C PHE A 16 -4.64 -0.29 10.39
N VAL A 17 -4.29 0.71 11.20
CA VAL A 17 -4.38 2.13 10.79
C VAL A 17 -3.47 2.40 9.59
N ALA A 18 -2.26 1.82 9.58
CA ALA A 18 -1.35 1.92 8.44
C ALA A 18 -1.89 1.27 7.17
N LEU A 19 -2.55 0.11 7.26
CA LEU A 19 -3.23 -0.51 6.12
C LEU A 19 -4.37 0.35 5.58
N PHE A 20 -5.16 0.93 6.47
CA PHE A 20 -6.25 1.82 6.08
C PHE A 20 -5.73 3.03 5.30
N LEU A 21 -4.63 3.65 5.77
CA LEU A 21 -3.96 4.72 5.03
C LEU A 21 -3.47 4.27 3.65
N GLN A 22 -2.82 3.10 3.59
CA GLN A 22 -2.26 2.56 2.36
C GLN A 22 -3.37 2.34 1.31
N TRP A 23 -4.42 1.59 1.65
CA TRP A 23 -5.55 1.34 0.76
C TRP A 23 -6.39 2.59 0.48
N GLY A 24 -6.48 3.51 1.45
CA GLY A 24 -7.13 4.80 1.25
C GLY A 24 -6.46 5.62 0.14
N THR A 25 -5.12 5.63 0.12
CA THR A 25 -4.33 6.36 -0.87
C THR A 25 -4.30 5.63 -2.22
N THR A 26 -4.05 4.31 -2.21
CA THR A 26 -4.05 3.49 -3.44
C THR A 26 -5.44 3.47 -4.09
N GLY A 27 -6.51 3.40 -3.28
CA GLY A 27 -7.89 3.44 -3.76
C GLY A 27 -8.26 4.77 -4.41
N ALA A 28 -7.79 5.90 -3.88
CA ALA A 28 -7.99 7.22 -4.49
C ALA A 28 -7.35 7.30 -5.88
N ILE A 29 -6.12 6.79 -6.02
CA ILE A 29 -5.41 6.75 -7.31
C ILE A 29 -6.15 5.86 -8.31
N ILE A 30 -6.58 4.66 -7.89
CA ILE A 30 -7.35 3.75 -8.75
C ILE A 30 -8.69 4.40 -9.17
N PHE A 31 -9.36 5.10 -8.26
CA PHE A 31 -10.62 5.79 -8.56
C PHE A 31 -10.42 6.88 -9.62
N VAL A 32 -9.38 7.70 -9.49
CA VAL A 32 -9.06 8.74 -10.48
C VAL A 32 -8.69 8.10 -11.82
N ALA A 33 -7.89 7.03 -11.82
CA ALA A 33 -7.50 6.33 -13.03
C ALA A 33 -8.69 5.69 -13.76
N TYR A 34 -9.65 5.10 -13.03
CA TYR A 34 -10.82 4.43 -13.62
C TYR A 34 -11.85 5.41 -14.23
N ARG A 35 -11.92 6.63 -13.69
CA ARG A 35 -12.94 7.63 -14.06
C ARG A 35 -12.42 8.71 -15.03
N THR A 36 -11.13 8.69 -15.35
CA THR A 36 -10.53 9.55 -16.38
C THR A 36 -10.70 8.87 -17.76
N PRO A 37 -10.97 9.60 -18.86
CA PRO A 37 -11.32 9.01 -20.15
C PRO A 37 -10.11 8.37 -20.85
N ALA A 38 -9.68 7.23 -20.34
CA ALA A 38 -8.84 6.20 -20.93
C ALA A 38 -9.32 4.90 -20.26
N VAL A 39 -10.51 4.46 -20.66
CA VAL A 39 -11.34 3.53 -19.89
C VAL A 39 -10.90 2.10 -20.12
N GLU A 40 -9.71 1.72 -19.65
CA GLU A 40 -9.27 0.32 -19.59
C GLU A 40 -8.35 0.05 -18.39
N LEU A 41 -8.28 -1.22 -17.96
CA LEU A 41 -7.19 -1.72 -17.11
C LEU A 41 -5.88 -1.71 -17.92
N GLY A 42 -5.44 -0.52 -18.32
CA GLY A 42 -4.15 -0.31 -18.95
C GLY A 42 -3.02 -0.59 -17.95
N CYS A 43 -1.79 -0.72 -18.46
CA CYS A 43 -0.67 -1.09 -17.60
C CYS A 43 -0.33 -0.07 -16.51
N SER A 44 -0.85 1.18 -16.60
CA SER A 44 -0.76 2.17 -15.52
C SER A 44 -1.71 1.85 -14.36
N SER A 45 -3.01 1.65 -14.57
CA SER A 45 -3.93 1.32 -13.45
C SER A 45 -3.65 -0.08 -12.86
N GLY A 46 -3.20 -1.04 -13.68
CA GLY A 46 -2.82 -2.38 -13.22
C GLY A 46 -1.57 -2.38 -12.33
N SER A 47 -0.58 -1.53 -12.61
CA SER A 47 0.64 -1.44 -11.80
C SER A 47 0.37 -0.92 -10.38
N HIS A 48 -0.55 0.04 -10.24
CA HIS A 48 -0.98 0.57 -8.93
C HIS A 48 -1.73 -0.49 -8.10
N LEU A 49 -2.49 -1.37 -8.74
CA LEU A 49 -3.19 -2.47 -8.07
C LEU A 49 -2.22 -3.57 -7.63
N ILE A 50 -1.28 -3.95 -8.51
CA ILE A 50 -0.19 -4.88 -8.15
C ILE A 50 0.63 -4.32 -6.99
N TYR A 51 0.95 -3.03 -7.01
CA TYR A 51 1.61 -2.35 -5.89
C TYR A 51 0.86 -2.55 -4.57
N GLY A 52 -0.45 -2.29 -4.56
CA GLY A 52 -1.29 -2.47 -3.37
C GLY A 52 -1.27 -3.91 -2.85
N ILE A 53 -1.36 -4.90 -3.74
CA ILE A 53 -1.31 -6.32 -3.39
C ILE A 53 0.07 -6.72 -2.85
N VAL A 54 1.16 -6.36 -3.52
CA VAL A 54 2.51 -6.71 -3.06
C VAL A 54 2.83 -6.04 -1.72
N ALA A 55 2.38 -4.80 -1.53
CA ALA A 55 2.53 -4.09 -0.27
C ALA A 55 1.71 -4.73 0.87
N THR A 56 0.47 -5.20 0.63
CA THR A 56 -0.30 -5.93 1.66
C THR A 56 0.29 -7.28 2.02
N VAL A 57 0.81 -8.03 1.04
CA VAL A 57 1.50 -9.29 1.29
C VAL A 57 2.76 -9.04 2.12
N SER A 58 3.54 -8.00 1.80
CA SER A 58 4.71 -7.59 2.58
C SER A 58 4.33 -7.23 4.02
N TRP A 59 3.25 -6.47 4.18
CA TRP A 59 2.70 -6.08 5.48
C TRP A 59 2.29 -7.31 6.31
N LEU A 60 1.53 -8.26 5.73
CA LEU A 60 1.10 -9.49 6.41
C LEU A 60 2.30 -10.29 6.92
N VAL A 61 3.31 -10.46 6.07
CA VAL A 61 4.53 -11.21 6.43
C VAL A 61 5.31 -10.51 7.55
N LEU A 62 5.40 -9.17 7.52
CA LEU A 62 6.11 -8.41 8.55
C LEU A 62 5.35 -8.36 9.89
N VAL A 63 4.03 -8.20 9.88
CA VAL A 63 3.21 -8.26 11.11
C VAL A 63 3.31 -9.65 11.73
N PHE A 64 3.14 -10.71 10.92
CA PHE A 64 3.29 -12.08 11.40
C PHE A 64 4.70 -12.34 11.97
N SER A 65 5.75 -11.85 11.30
CA SER A 65 7.13 -11.97 11.78
C SER A 65 7.35 -11.26 13.13
N ASN A 66 6.75 -10.09 13.35
CA ASN A 66 6.84 -9.37 14.63
C ASN A 66 6.12 -10.13 15.76
N LEU A 67 4.93 -10.67 15.51
CA LEU A 67 4.18 -11.46 16.50
C LEU A 67 4.97 -12.71 16.92
N VAL A 68 5.49 -13.45 15.93
CA VAL A 68 6.31 -14.64 16.17
C VAL A 68 7.60 -14.30 16.91
N SER A 69 8.26 -13.20 16.55
CA SER A 69 9.51 -12.77 17.21
C SER A 69 9.30 -12.43 18.69
N HIS A 70 8.18 -11.80 19.02
CA HIS A 70 7.84 -11.45 20.39
C HIS A 70 7.64 -12.70 21.27
N GLU A 71 6.88 -13.68 20.77
CA GLU A 71 6.69 -14.97 21.44
C GLU A 71 8.01 -15.73 21.65
N ILE A 72 8.90 -15.69 20.66
CA ILE A 72 10.23 -16.33 20.76
C ILE A 72 11.10 -15.61 21.79
N MET A 73 11.09 -14.28 21.82
CA MET A 73 11.88 -13.49 22.76
C MET A 73 11.47 -13.76 24.21
N GLN A 74 10.17 -13.91 24.49
CA GLN A 74 9.70 -14.30 25.82
C GLN A 74 10.12 -15.72 26.20
N ARG A 75 10.09 -16.66 25.25
CA ARG A 75 10.51 -18.05 25.49
C ARG A 75 12.02 -18.18 25.68
N LEU A 76 12.81 -17.31 25.05
CA LEU A 76 14.26 -17.23 25.22
C LEU A 76 14.69 -16.78 26.62
N GLU A 77 13.87 -15.98 27.29
CA GLU A 77 14.17 -15.52 28.66
C GLU A 77 14.04 -16.65 29.69
N VAL A 78 13.15 -17.62 29.44
CA VAL A 78 12.84 -18.72 30.36
C VAL A 78 13.55 -20.03 30.00
N GLN A 79 13.93 -20.26 28.73
CA GLN A 79 14.40 -21.56 28.22
C GLN A 79 15.82 -21.54 27.60
N ASP A 80 16.49 -22.70 27.61
CA ASP A 80 17.86 -22.89 27.14
C ASP A 80 18.08 -22.57 25.62
N LYS A 81 19.24 -21.98 25.30
CA LYS A 81 19.57 -21.30 24.03
C LYS A 81 19.62 -22.20 22.79
N ARG A 82 19.62 -23.53 22.94
CA ARG A 82 19.88 -24.48 21.85
C ARG A 82 18.63 -24.81 21.02
N SER A 83 17.44 -24.91 21.64
CA SER A 83 16.17 -25.23 20.94
C SER A 83 15.59 -24.03 20.20
N THR A 84 15.79 -22.84 20.75
CA THR A 84 15.27 -21.56 20.24
C THR A 84 16.05 -21.02 19.03
N ARG A 85 17.25 -21.54 18.75
CA ARG A 85 18.10 -21.10 17.63
C ARG A 85 17.44 -21.31 16.26
N SER A 86 16.71 -22.41 16.09
CA SER A 86 15.97 -22.72 14.86
C SER A 86 14.74 -21.81 14.69
N LEU A 87 13.98 -21.59 15.78
CA LEU A 87 12.84 -20.66 15.77
C LEU A 87 13.28 -19.21 15.51
N SER A 88 14.37 -18.76 16.13
CA SER A 88 14.96 -17.43 15.88
C SER A 88 15.44 -17.30 14.44
N GLY A 89 15.98 -18.36 13.84
CA GLY A 89 16.32 -18.39 12.41
C GLY A 89 15.08 -18.21 11.53
N LEU A 90 13.98 -18.89 11.85
CA LEU A 90 12.71 -18.76 11.11
C LEU A 90 12.11 -17.35 11.19
N ALA A 91 12.21 -16.68 12.36
CA ALA A 91 11.81 -15.29 12.53
C ALA A 91 12.64 -14.32 11.67
N VAL A 92 13.96 -14.56 11.57
CA VAL A 92 14.85 -13.77 10.70
C VAL A 92 14.55 -14.01 9.22
N ILE A 93 14.33 -15.26 8.81
CA ILE A 93 14.00 -15.60 7.42
C ILE A 93 12.66 -15.00 7.01
N THR A 94 11.63 -15.08 7.86
CA THR A 94 10.33 -14.43 7.59
C THR A 94 10.47 -12.92 7.48
N ARG A 95 11.33 -12.28 8.28
CA ARG A 95 11.62 -10.85 8.18
C ARG A 95 12.37 -10.46 6.90
N LEU A 96 13.32 -11.28 6.44
CA LEU A 96 13.99 -11.07 5.14
C LEU A 96 13.00 -11.24 3.98
N LYS A 97 12.16 -12.27 4.04
CA LYS A 97 11.13 -12.52 3.02
C LYS A 97 10.04 -11.47 3.00
N GLY A 98 9.78 -10.74 4.09
CA GLY A 98 8.89 -9.58 4.09
C GLY A 98 9.53 -8.30 3.56
N LYS A 99 10.85 -8.13 3.73
CA LYS A 99 11.60 -6.97 3.20
C LYS A 99 11.84 -7.04 1.69
N ALA A 100 12.11 -8.23 1.15
CA ALA A 100 12.32 -8.42 -0.28
C ALA A 100 11.17 -7.89 -1.17
N PRO A 101 9.89 -8.26 -0.95
CA PRO A 101 8.79 -7.74 -1.74
C PRO A 101 8.59 -6.24 -1.52
N ALA A 102 8.87 -5.70 -0.33
CA ALA A 102 8.83 -4.26 -0.10
C ALA A 102 9.88 -3.49 -0.93
N ILE A 103 11.10 -4.01 -1.05
CA ILE A 103 12.17 -3.42 -1.87
C ILE A 103 11.79 -3.49 -3.36
N VAL A 104 11.32 -4.66 -3.81
CA VAL A 104 10.86 -4.84 -5.19
C VAL A 104 9.69 -3.90 -5.51
N ASN A 105 8.76 -3.73 -4.57
CA ASN A 105 7.62 -2.84 -4.70
C ASN A 105 8.01 -1.36 -4.80
N ALA A 106 8.99 -0.92 -4.00
CA ALA A 106 9.53 0.44 -4.08
C ALA A 106 10.29 0.67 -5.39
N ALA A 107 11.13 -0.28 -5.80
CA ALA A 107 11.85 -0.23 -7.07
C ALA A 107 10.89 -0.20 -8.27
N TRP A 108 9.78 -0.94 -8.19
CA TRP A 108 8.73 -0.97 -9.21
C TRP A 108 8.03 0.38 -9.37
N LEU A 109 7.63 1.02 -8.26
CA LEU A 109 7.04 2.37 -8.33
C LEU A 109 8.00 3.39 -8.95
N ILE A 110 9.27 3.39 -8.52
CA ILE A 110 10.28 4.30 -9.05
C ILE A 110 10.48 4.06 -10.56
N ALA A 111 10.56 2.79 -10.98
CA ALA A 111 10.67 2.44 -12.39
C ALA A 111 9.45 2.93 -13.19
N CYS A 112 8.23 2.74 -12.68
CA CYS A 112 7.01 3.23 -13.32
C CYS A 112 7.02 4.77 -13.47
N SER A 113 7.36 5.51 -12.43
CA SER A 113 7.43 6.98 -12.48
C SER A 113 8.49 7.48 -13.47
N VAL A 114 9.67 6.85 -13.51
CA VAL A 114 10.74 7.24 -14.45
C VAL A 114 10.34 6.92 -15.89
N MET A 115 9.71 5.76 -16.14
CA MET A 115 9.24 5.40 -17.48
C MET A 115 8.10 6.29 -17.97
N GLU A 116 7.30 6.85 -17.04
CA GLU A 116 6.20 7.78 -17.35
C GLU A 116 6.77 9.14 -17.75
N ASP A 117 7.77 9.64 -17.03
CA ASP A 117 8.43 10.92 -17.31
C ASP A 117 9.21 10.91 -18.64
N ILE A 118 9.76 9.75 -19.02
CA ILE A 118 10.47 9.56 -20.30
C ILE A 118 9.48 9.23 -21.45
N GLY A 119 8.19 8.98 -21.15
CA GLY A 119 7.17 8.58 -22.15
C GLY A 119 7.37 7.17 -22.73
N THR A 120 8.31 6.39 -22.20
CA THR A 120 8.67 5.05 -22.74
C THR A 120 7.63 3.98 -22.41
N LEU A 121 6.78 4.19 -21.40
CA LEU A 121 5.64 3.32 -21.09
C LEU A 121 4.61 3.25 -22.23
N GLN A 122 4.45 4.35 -22.99
CA GLN A 122 3.56 4.38 -24.15
C GLN A 122 4.12 3.55 -25.32
N THR A 123 5.43 3.63 -25.55
CA THR A 123 6.10 3.03 -26.72
C THR A 123 6.52 1.57 -26.51
N CYS A 124 6.99 1.20 -25.31
CA CYS A 124 7.60 -0.11 -25.04
C CYS A 124 6.60 -1.17 -24.51
N CYS A 125 5.55 -0.75 -23.78
CA CYS A 125 4.54 -1.66 -23.21
C CYS A 125 3.17 -1.60 -23.90
N ARG A 126 3.03 -0.92 -25.05
CA ARG A 126 1.75 -0.72 -25.75
C ARG A 126 0.62 -0.16 -24.84
N CYS A 127 0.97 0.60 -23.80
CA CYS A 127 -0.02 1.11 -22.84
C CYS A 127 -0.76 2.37 -23.31
N ALA A 128 -0.39 2.93 -24.47
CA ALA A 128 -1.16 3.96 -25.18
C ALA A 128 -2.37 3.40 -25.94
N THR A 129 -2.43 2.06 -26.02
CA THR A 129 -3.53 1.30 -26.60
C THR A 129 -4.07 0.37 -25.53
N ASP A 130 -5.35 0.15 -25.62
CA ASP A 130 -6.19 -0.82 -24.91
C ASP A 130 -5.80 -2.31 -25.13
N ALA A 131 -4.58 -2.55 -25.61
CA ALA A 131 -4.08 -3.84 -26.08
C ALA A 131 -3.85 -4.87 -24.96
N PHE A 132 -3.65 -4.44 -23.70
CA PHE A 132 -3.45 -5.39 -22.60
C PHE A 132 -4.75 -6.13 -22.25
N GLN A 133 -5.90 -5.48 -22.43
CA GLN A 133 -7.20 -6.04 -22.09
C GLN A 133 -7.96 -6.54 -23.33
N PHE A 134 -7.80 -5.89 -24.49
CA PHE A 134 -8.50 -6.24 -25.74
C PHE A 134 -7.61 -6.82 -26.85
N HIS A 135 -6.32 -7.04 -26.59
CA HIS A 135 -5.38 -7.64 -27.54
C HIS A 135 -5.39 -6.92 -28.90
N GLU A 136 -5.82 -7.58 -29.97
CA GLU A 136 -5.91 -7.03 -31.33
C GLU A 136 -7.05 -6.01 -31.52
N ASN A 137 -7.99 -5.91 -30.58
CA ASN A 137 -9.16 -5.03 -30.67
C ASN A 137 -9.05 -3.77 -29.79
N GLY A 138 -7.83 -3.39 -29.38
CA GLY A 138 -7.60 -2.20 -28.57
C GLY A 138 -7.92 -0.91 -29.35
N TRP A 139 -8.68 -0.02 -28.73
CA TRP A 139 -8.98 1.30 -29.28
C TRP A 139 -7.91 2.31 -28.84
N THR A 140 -7.78 3.40 -29.60
CA THR A 140 -6.95 4.55 -29.21
C THR A 140 -7.70 5.82 -29.56
N SER A 141 -7.86 6.72 -28.59
CA SER A 141 -8.59 7.97 -28.79
C SER A 141 -7.68 8.99 -29.51
N VAL A 142 -7.67 8.95 -30.84
CA VAL A 142 -6.81 9.82 -31.67
C VAL A 142 -7.32 11.26 -31.77
N PHE A 143 -8.61 11.53 -31.49
CA PHE A 143 -9.26 12.82 -31.82
C PHE A 143 -10.08 13.42 -30.69
N LYS A 144 -9.48 13.68 -29.52
CA LYS A 144 -10.18 14.35 -28.42
C LYS A 144 -9.43 15.60 -27.99
N ASP A 145 -10.10 16.74 -28.06
CA ASP A 145 -9.52 18.06 -27.79
C ASP A 145 -9.14 18.20 -26.31
N VAL A 146 -8.02 18.86 -26.03
CA VAL A 146 -7.47 19.02 -24.67
C VAL A 146 -8.44 19.75 -23.73
N SER A 147 -9.27 20.64 -24.26
CA SER A 147 -10.29 21.36 -23.47
C SER A 147 -11.43 20.45 -23.02
N ASP A 148 -11.78 19.45 -23.83
CA ASP A 148 -12.85 18.50 -23.54
C ASP A 148 -12.39 17.42 -22.54
N LEU A 149 -11.10 17.06 -22.56
CA LEU A 149 -10.50 16.18 -21.55
C LEU A 149 -10.44 16.86 -20.18
N GLY A 150 -10.09 18.15 -20.13
CA GLY A 150 -10.02 18.91 -18.88
C GLY A 150 -11.37 18.92 -18.15
N ASN A 151 -12.45 19.25 -18.87
CA ASN A 151 -13.80 19.32 -18.29
C ASN A 151 -14.30 17.97 -17.73
N VAL A 152 -13.92 16.85 -18.36
CA VAL A 152 -14.29 15.51 -17.87
C VAL A 152 -13.40 15.06 -16.70
N ALA A 153 -12.13 15.46 -16.69
CA ALA A 153 -11.17 15.08 -15.64
C ALA A 153 -11.37 15.86 -14.33
N GLU A 154 -11.79 17.13 -14.38
CA GLU A 154 -11.94 18.00 -13.20
C GLU A 154 -12.83 17.38 -12.11
N GLY A 155 -14.00 16.87 -12.48
CA GLY A 155 -14.93 16.26 -11.51
C GLY A 155 -14.36 15.01 -10.83
N THR A 156 -13.60 14.21 -11.58
CA THR A 156 -12.94 12.99 -11.07
C THR A 156 -11.79 13.33 -10.13
N TRP A 157 -10.98 14.33 -10.48
CA TRP A 157 -9.86 14.79 -9.65
C TRP A 157 -10.32 15.37 -8.33
N ILE A 158 -11.39 16.17 -8.33
CA ILE A 158 -12.02 16.68 -7.11
C ILE A 158 -12.44 15.52 -6.20
N GLY A 159 -13.04 14.47 -6.76
CA GLY A 159 -13.40 13.26 -6.02
C GLY A 159 -12.19 12.57 -5.38
N GLY A 160 -11.08 12.43 -6.12
CA GLY A 160 -9.83 11.86 -5.62
C GLY A 160 -9.20 12.68 -4.48
N PHE A 161 -9.23 14.01 -4.57
CA PHE A 161 -8.75 14.89 -3.51
C PHE A 161 -9.61 14.79 -2.25
N LEU A 162 -10.94 14.85 -2.40
CA LEU A 162 -11.86 14.73 -1.27
C LEU A 162 -11.70 13.38 -0.55
N TRP A 163 -11.49 12.31 -1.30
CA TRP A 163 -11.20 10.99 -0.74
C TRP A 163 -9.91 11.00 0.09
N SER A 164 -8.83 11.53 -0.47
CA SER A 164 -7.53 11.60 0.21
C SER A 164 -7.57 12.46 1.46
N ILE A 165 -8.26 13.62 1.41
CA ILE A 165 -8.49 14.50 2.55
C ILE A 165 -9.27 13.76 3.65
N THR A 166 -10.32 13.03 3.27
CA THR A 166 -11.13 12.26 4.22
C THR A 166 -10.28 11.21 4.94
N VAL A 167 -9.45 10.46 4.22
CA VAL A 167 -8.54 9.47 4.79
C VAL A 167 -7.56 10.12 5.79
N CYS A 168 -6.97 11.27 5.43
CA CYS A 168 -6.07 12.02 6.30
C CYS A 168 -6.77 12.50 7.59
N ILE A 169 -7.98 13.05 7.47
CA ILE A 169 -8.77 13.52 8.62
C ILE A 169 -9.09 12.36 9.57
N VAL A 170 -9.54 11.22 9.04
CA VAL A 170 -9.88 10.04 9.85
C VAL A 170 -8.67 9.58 10.65
N VAL A 171 -7.49 9.51 10.04
CA VAL A 171 -6.30 9.04 10.75
C VAL A 171 -5.75 10.07 11.71
N ALA A 172 -5.76 11.36 11.36
CA ALA A 172 -5.43 12.42 12.30
C ALA A 172 -6.35 12.41 13.52
N ALA A 173 -7.65 12.18 13.33
CA ALA A 173 -8.61 12.04 14.41
C ALA A 173 -8.27 10.84 15.31
N ILE A 174 -8.00 9.67 14.74
CA ILE A 174 -7.59 8.47 15.50
C ILE A 174 -6.36 8.77 16.37
N PHE A 175 -5.35 9.46 15.83
CA PHE A 175 -4.17 9.87 16.60
C PHE A 175 -4.51 10.89 17.69
N ALA A 176 -5.30 11.92 17.39
CA ALA A 176 -5.69 12.95 18.35
C ALA A 176 -6.52 12.38 19.52
N TYR A 177 -7.47 11.47 19.25
CA TYR A 177 -8.24 10.78 20.29
C TYR A 177 -7.34 9.96 21.23
N ARG A 178 -6.26 9.38 20.71
CA ARG A 178 -5.30 8.62 21.53
C ARG A 178 -4.49 9.53 22.44
N VAL A 179 -3.95 10.61 21.90
CA VAL A 179 -3.15 11.59 22.66
C VAL A 179 -3.99 12.21 23.78
N ASN A 180 -5.22 12.61 23.49
CA ASN A 180 -6.12 13.19 24.49
C ASN A 180 -6.51 12.18 25.58
N GLY A 181 -6.67 10.90 25.24
CA GLY A 181 -6.93 9.85 26.22
C GLY A 181 -5.75 9.61 27.18
N GLU A 182 -4.52 9.84 26.73
CA GLU A 182 -3.31 9.69 27.54
C GLU A 182 -3.15 10.87 28.52
N GLN A 183 -3.49 12.10 28.10
CA GLN A 183 -3.51 13.29 28.96
C GLN A 183 -4.51 13.15 30.12
N ILE A 184 -5.73 12.65 29.88
CA ILE A 184 -6.77 12.46 30.91
C ILE A 184 -6.38 11.41 31.97
N SER A 185 -5.44 10.52 31.67
CA SER A 185 -4.97 9.50 32.63
C SER A 185 -3.88 9.97 33.60
N LEU A 186 -3.35 11.17 33.38
CA LEU A 186 -2.26 11.77 34.17
C LEU A 186 -2.72 12.92 35.07
N ASP A 187 -3.98 13.38 34.93
CA ASP A 187 -4.66 14.36 35.79
C ASP A 187 -5.60 13.66 36.79
#